data_AF-A0A9R1IHQ7-F1
#
_entry.id   AF-A0A9R1IHQ7-F1
#
_cell.length_a   1.000
_cell.length_b   1.000
_cell.length_c   1.000
_cell.angle_alpha   90.00
_cell.angle_beta   90.00
_cell.angle_gamma   90.00
#
_symmetry.space_group_name_H-M   'P 1'
#
loop_
_entity.id
_entity.type
_entity.pdbx_description
1 polymer ?
#
loop_
_entity_poly.entity_id
_entity_poly.type
_entity_poly.pdbx_seq_one_letter_code
_entity_poly.pdbx_strand_id
1 'polypeptide(L)'
;MPPFRRDRARPSATPPPYTNGWLWRHQQRHRTRRAGAEGKKALPGLSSSATDIVRCGATCSHSVNAVATHADAISRSLPPPAQFLPHLALGFFHQEARGPRESPALPPRFVPTEAASRLLAPRPQLEHVAAGLFDHARPVASRNGRVVLELRREARADGLTLSVCNPMTGEISMLPPLSGDHCPGHYVCAILTGDDLDVPAPSCFFRVLLVYNRRSFTALRSCSSAGADAGVGCRWGPEERKPGAKISANMLRGLGHAVVVGGAAYWPMHHEAFGVRLDGAPSEPMDVCPVPYRQSHYYAGERLLGTSADGKRLSFLYVGFLGCTDFFINIETQTAPGGEWEGHEQARLKLISLPELGITMKTAYKLRWFGEKSGTLMFTVGEGGGCTSQGVFMLNITTGCLEKLADGVECHAWKYLCGYEMDREALIASSVDRSCQ
;
A
#
# COMPACT_ATOMS: atom_id res chain seq x y z
N MET A 1 15.86 87.07 -28.23
CA MET A 1 16.57 85.80 -28.50
C MET A 1 15.54 84.77 -29.00
N PRO A 2 15.72 84.18 -30.20
CA PRO A 2 14.92 83.05 -30.77
C PRO A 2 15.57 81.68 -30.40
N PRO A 3 15.14 80.47 -30.88
CA PRO A 3 14.09 80.03 -31.85
C PRO A 3 12.86 79.33 -31.19
N PHE A 4 11.65 79.14 -31.79
CA PHE A 4 11.16 78.34 -32.96
C PHE A 4 11.30 76.79 -32.81
N ARG A 5 10.42 75.88 -33.30
CA ARG A 5 9.19 75.79 -34.18
C ARG A 5 8.52 74.39 -33.94
N ARG A 6 7.33 73.94 -34.40
CA ARG A 6 5.96 74.43 -34.78
C ARG A 6 5.07 73.15 -35.00
N ASP A 7 3.81 73.00 -34.52
CA ASP A 7 2.48 73.56 -34.93
C ASP A 7 1.61 72.66 -35.89
N ARG A 8 0.29 72.46 -35.57
CA ARG A 8 -0.88 72.07 -36.46
C ARG A 8 -0.98 70.63 -37.08
N ALA A 9 -2.16 70.10 -37.52
CA ALA A 9 -3.62 70.36 -37.30
C ALA A 9 -4.52 69.19 -37.86
N ARG A 10 -5.86 69.24 -37.69
CA ARG A 10 -6.91 68.29 -38.20
C ARG A 10 -7.28 68.52 -39.69
N PRO A 11 -7.87 67.52 -40.41
CA PRO A 11 -9.34 67.49 -40.64
C PRO A 11 -9.96 66.05 -40.62
N SER A 12 -11.10 65.83 -41.29
CA SER A 12 -11.95 64.61 -41.19
C SER A 12 -12.57 64.12 -42.52
N ALA A 13 -12.97 62.83 -42.57
CA ALA A 13 -13.79 62.09 -43.56
C ALA A 13 -13.08 60.91 -44.28
N THR A 14 -13.88 59.98 -44.81
CA THR A 14 -13.60 58.59 -45.27
C THR A 14 -13.51 58.44 -46.81
N PRO A 15 -13.16 57.26 -47.40
CA PRO A 15 -12.29 56.12 -47.00
C PRO A 15 -11.33 55.71 -48.17
N PRO A 16 -11.05 54.40 -48.45
CA PRO A 16 -10.15 53.39 -47.84
C PRO A 16 -8.83 53.24 -48.69
N PRO A 17 -8.10 52.10 -48.87
CA PRO A 17 -8.05 50.78 -48.20
C PRO A 17 -6.61 50.27 -47.84
N TYR A 18 -6.47 48.98 -47.43
CA TYR A 18 -5.23 48.21 -47.13
C TYR A 18 -4.41 48.67 -45.89
N THR A 19 -3.75 47.86 -45.06
CA THR A 19 -3.76 46.41 -44.63
C THR A 19 -2.86 46.33 -43.37
N ASN A 20 -2.79 45.32 -42.48
CA ASN A 20 -3.41 43.99 -42.28
C ASN A 20 -3.31 43.66 -40.74
N GLY A 21 -3.75 42.53 -40.17
CA GLY A 21 -4.46 41.36 -40.71
C GLY A 21 -4.57 40.21 -39.69
N TRP A 22 -5.16 39.08 -40.12
CA TRP A 22 -5.03 37.73 -39.54
C TRP A 22 -5.57 37.44 -38.13
N LEU A 23 -6.90 37.53 -37.97
CA LEU A 23 -7.66 36.72 -37.01
C LEU A 23 -9.11 36.49 -37.51
N TRP A 24 -9.75 35.40 -37.05
CA TRP A 24 -11.19 35.05 -37.24
C TRP A 24 -11.76 34.84 -38.66
N ARG A 25 -11.78 33.58 -39.13
CA ARG A 25 -13.02 32.83 -39.50
C ARG A 25 -12.76 31.42 -40.04
N HIS A 26 -13.17 30.38 -39.30
CA HIS A 26 -13.73 29.15 -39.91
C HIS A 26 -14.53 28.23 -38.95
N GLN A 27 -15.52 28.78 -38.22
CA GLN A 27 -16.67 27.96 -37.80
C GLN A 27 -17.72 27.91 -38.93
N GLN A 28 -18.55 26.87 -38.91
CA GLN A 28 -19.68 26.64 -39.85
C GLN A 28 -19.35 26.53 -41.35
N ARG A 29 -18.87 25.35 -41.77
CA ARG A 29 -19.50 24.54 -42.85
C ARG A 29 -18.69 23.26 -43.13
N HIS A 30 -19.19 22.12 -42.66
CA HIS A 30 -19.47 20.93 -43.48
C HIS A 30 -20.09 19.82 -42.60
N ARG A 31 -21.41 19.65 -42.71
CA ARG A 31 -22.14 18.48 -42.19
C ARG A 31 -22.59 17.68 -43.41
N THR A 32 -22.50 16.35 -43.35
CA THR A 32 -22.61 15.41 -44.50
C THR A 32 -21.39 15.48 -45.45
N ARG A 33 -20.97 14.38 -46.12
CA ARG A 33 -21.65 13.10 -46.36
C ARG A 33 -20.67 11.91 -46.59
N ARG A 34 -20.80 10.83 -45.80
CA ARG A 34 -20.17 9.47 -45.99
C ARG A 34 -18.62 9.42 -45.98
N ALA A 35 -17.96 8.27 -45.76
CA ALA A 35 -18.28 7.08 -44.94
C ALA A 35 -17.01 6.20 -44.80
N GLY A 36 -16.84 5.50 -43.67
CA GLY A 36 -15.95 4.34 -43.54
C GLY A 36 -14.44 4.61 -43.39
N ALA A 37 -13.95 4.59 -42.14
CA ALA A 37 -12.63 4.09 -41.76
C ALA A 37 -12.56 4.03 -40.22
N GLU A 38 -12.22 2.87 -39.64
CA GLU A 38 -11.79 2.84 -38.25
C GLU A 38 -10.40 3.46 -38.12
N GLY A 39 -10.17 4.21 -37.05
CA GLY A 39 -8.90 4.91 -36.84
C GLY A 39 -8.72 5.31 -35.39
N LYS A 40 -8.27 4.36 -34.56
CA LYS A 40 -7.83 4.63 -33.18
C LYS A 40 -6.61 5.56 -33.22
N LYS A 41 -6.86 6.88 -33.19
CA LYS A 41 -5.78 7.87 -32.99
C LYS A 41 -5.31 7.80 -31.55
N ALA A 42 -4.23 7.05 -31.34
CA ALA A 42 -3.50 7.07 -30.08
C ALA A 42 -3.07 8.50 -29.74
N LEU A 43 -3.18 8.87 -28.46
CA LEU A 43 -2.56 10.09 -27.95
C LEU A 43 -1.03 9.95 -28.02
N PRO A 44 -0.28 11.01 -28.35
CA PRO A 44 1.19 10.96 -28.35
C PRO A 44 1.72 10.55 -26.97
N GLY A 45 2.75 9.70 -26.97
CA GLY A 45 3.28 9.10 -25.74
C GLY A 45 4.01 10.10 -24.85
N LEU A 46 3.31 10.68 -23.89
CA LEU A 46 3.91 11.14 -22.64
C LEU A 46 3.83 10.01 -21.62
N SER A 47 4.97 9.59 -21.08
CA SER A 47 5.05 8.70 -19.90
C SER A 47 4.71 9.48 -18.62
N SER A 48 3.51 10.04 -18.55
CA SER A 48 3.05 10.85 -17.42
C SER A 48 2.90 9.97 -16.18
N SER A 49 3.64 10.24 -15.11
CA SER A 49 3.36 9.59 -13.83
C SER A 49 2.09 10.15 -13.19
N ALA A 50 1.54 9.46 -12.18
CA ALA A 50 0.42 10.00 -11.39
C ALA A 50 0.79 11.37 -10.77
N THR A 51 2.05 11.53 -10.32
CA THR A 51 2.62 12.80 -9.85
C THR A 51 2.52 13.92 -10.89
N ASP A 52 2.69 13.60 -12.17
CA ASP A 52 2.69 14.59 -13.25
C ASP A 52 1.27 14.93 -13.70
N ILE A 53 0.34 13.98 -13.64
CA ILE A 53 -1.10 14.28 -13.78
C ILE A 53 -1.57 15.17 -12.63
N VAL A 54 -1.15 14.90 -11.39
CA VAL A 54 -1.44 15.76 -10.23
C VAL A 54 -0.85 17.17 -10.40
N ARG A 55 0.41 17.30 -10.83
CA ARG A 55 1.05 18.60 -11.12
C ARG A 55 0.35 19.37 -12.26
N CYS A 56 0.00 18.70 -13.35
CA CYS A 56 -0.72 19.30 -14.47
C CYS A 56 -2.16 19.69 -14.09
N GLY A 57 -2.84 18.84 -13.31
CA GLY A 57 -4.17 19.13 -12.75
C GLY A 57 -4.16 20.41 -11.91
N ALA A 58 -3.20 20.54 -11.00
CA ALA A 58 -2.99 21.67 -10.09
C ALA A 58 -2.82 23.05 -10.78
N THR A 59 -2.72 23.12 -12.10
CA THR A 59 -2.65 24.39 -12.85
C THR A 59 -4.00 25.13 -12.96
N CYS A 60 -5.14 24.47 -12.71
CA CYS A 60 -6.46 25.11 -12.75
C CYS A 60 -7.50 24.31 -11.94
N SER A 61 -8.27 24.96 -11.06
CA SER A 61 -9.27 24.30 -10.19
C SER A 61 -10.31 23.45 -10.93
N HIS A 62 -10.69 23.83 -12.16
CA HIS A 62 -11.55 23.00 -13.01
C HIS A 62 -10.86 21.70 -13.45
N SER A 63 -9.56 21.77 -13.79
CA SER A 63 -8.75 20.58 -14.11
C SER A 63 -8.52 19.71 -12.87
N VAL A 64 -8.27 20.33 -11.71
CA VAL A 64 -8.14 19.66 -10.41
C VAL A 64 -9.40 18.84 -10.08
N ASN A 65 -10.58 19.46 -10.10
CA ASN A 65 -11.84 18.78 -9.81
C ASN A 65 -12.16 17.66 -10.83
N ALA A 66 -11.85 17.89 -12.12
CA ALA A 66 -11.98 16.85 -13.14
C ALA A 66 -11.05 15.64 -12.89
N VAL A 67 -9.85 15.86 -12.34
CA VAL A 67 -8.90 14.80 -12.00
C VAL A 67 -9.35 13.95 -10.81
N ALA A 68 -9.92 14.53 -9.74
CA ALA A 68 -10.54 13.71 -8.68
C ALA A 68 -11.77 12.95 -9.15
N THR A 69 -12.66 13.61 -9.91
CA THR A 69 -13.92 13.01 -10.39
C THR A 69 -13.68 11.75 -11.23
N HIS A 70 -12.49 11.61 -11.81
CA HIS A 70 -12.08 10.45 -12.61
C HIS A 70 -10.84 9.74 -12.01
N ALA A 71 -10.56 9.90 -10.71
CA ALA A 71 -9.34 9.39 -10.07
C ALA A 71 -9.15 7.87 -10.25
N ASP A 72 -10.22 7.09 -10.08
CA ASP A 72 -10.30 5.66 -10.39
C ASP A 72 -9.87 5.35 -11.85
N ALA A 73 -10.57 5.95 -12.81
CA ALA A 73 -10.31 5.73 -14.24
C ALA A 73 -8.91 6.16 -14.66
N ILE A 74 -8.39 7.26 -14.10
CA ILE A 74 -7.02 7.72 -14.31
C ILE A 74 -6.03 6.70 -13.69
N SER A 75 -6.25 6.31 -12.43
CA SER A 75 -5.43 5.35 -11.70
C SER A 75 -5.27 4.02 -12.46
N ARG A 76 -6.38 3.47 -12.96
CA ARG A 76 -6.44 2.24 -13.77
C ARG A 76 -5.89 2.41 -15.20
N SER A 77 -5.90 3.62 -15.76
CA SER A 77 -5.31 3.89 -17.10
C SER A 77 -3.77 4.01 -17.08
N LEU A 78 -3.19 4.27 -15.91
CA LEU A 78 -1.76 4.52 -15.76
C LEU A 78 -0.97 3.22 -15.54
N PRO A 79 0.20 3.03 -16.17
CA PRO A 79 1.04 1.85 -15.92
C PRO A 79 1.46 1.77 -14.44
N PRO A 80 1.75 0.56 -13.91
CA PRO A 80 2.40 0.40 -12.61
C PRO A 80 3.67 1.27 -12.51
N PRO A 81 3.95 1.89 -11.36
CA PRO A 81 5.11 2.76 -11.24
C PRO A 81 6.40 1.92 -11.35
N ALA A 82 7.36 2.38 -12.17
CA ALA A 82 8.66 1.74 -12.34
C ALA A 82 9.67 2.07 -11.20
N GLN A 83 9.20 2.79 -10.19
CA GLN A 83 9.95 3.19 -9.01
C GLN A 83 9.00 3.25 -7.80
N PHE A 84 9.55 3.12 -6.60
CA PHE A 84 8.80 3.38 -5.39
C PHE A 84 8.29 4.83 -5.30
N LEU A 85 7.16 5.01 -4.62
CA LEU A 85 6.48 6.29 -4.40
C LEU A 85 6.40 6.57 -2.87
N PRO A 86 7.47 7.12 -2.25
CA PRO A 86 7.58 7.23 -0.79
C PRO A 86 6.37 7.87 -0.09
N HIS A 87 5.75 8.85 -0.74
CA HIS A 87 4.58 9.58 -0.27
C HIS A 87 3.29 8.74 -0.17
N LEU A 88 3.27 7.49 -0.63
CA LEU A 88 2.15 6.58 -0.39
C LEU A 88 2.15 6.06 1.06
N ALA A 89 3.30 5.94 1.72
CA ALA A 89 3.38 5.51 3.13
C ALA A 89 2.93 6.64 4.04
N LEU A 90 1.82 6.42 4.74
CA LEU A 90 1.18 7.45 5.57
C LEU A 90 1.47 7.30 7.06
N GLY A 91 1.95 6.14 7.52
CA GLY A 91 2.14 5.83 8.93
C GLY A 91 1.75 4.39 9.27
N PHE A 92 1.24 4.15 10.48
CA PHE A 92 0.77 2.84 10.92
C PHE A 92 -0.45 2.89 11.85
N PHE A 93 -1.21 1.80 11.87
CA PHE A 93 -2.24 1.55 12.88
C PHE A 93 -1.67 0.68 14.01
N HIS A 94 -1.98 1.02 15.26
CA HIS A 94 -1.70 0.15 16.42
C HIS A 94 -2.93 -0.07 17.30
N GLN A 95 -3.00 -1.24 17.94
CA GLN A 95 -3.89 -1.50 19.07
C GLN A 95 -3.07 -2.01 20.25
N GLU A 96 -3.22 -1.37 21.41
CA GLU A 96 -2.59 -1.84 22.64
C GLU A 96 -3.14 -3.22 23.06
N ALA A 97 -2.25 -4.13 23.44
CA ALA A 97 -2.60 -5.50 23.81
C ALA A 97 -3.02 -5.64 25.30
N ARG A 98 -3.75 -4.64 25.83
CA ARG A 98 -4.25 -4.66 27.23
C ARG A 98 -5.33 -5.71 27.43
N GLY A 99 -5.52 -6.13 28.67
CA GLY A 99 -6.61 -7.02 29.06
C GLY A 99 -7.98 -6.32 28.92
N PRO A 100 -9.04 -7.06 28.56
CA PRO A 100 -10.36 -6.47 28.31
C PRO A 100 -10.95 -5.70 29.51
N ARG A 101 -10.57 -6.07 30.75
CA ARG A 101 -11.13 -5.53 31.99
C ARG A 101 -10.53 -4.19 32.47
N GLU A 102 -9.47 -3.68 31.84
CA GLU A 102 -8.60 -2.66 32.45
C GLU A 102 -8.48 -1.35 31.64
N SER A 103 -9.23 -1.18 30.55
CA SER A 103 -9.17 0.04 29.74
C SER A 103 -10.46 0.26 28.94
N PRO A 104 -10.81 1.52 28.61
CA PRO A 104 -11.97 1.82 27.79
C PRO A 104 -11.88 1.13 26.41
N ALA A 105 -13.05 0.82 25.87
CA ALA A 105 -13.22 0.32 24.52
C ALA A 105 -12.77 1.39 23.52
N LEU A 106 -11.59 1.19 22.91
CA LEU A 106 -10.99 2.13 21.95
C LEU A 106 -10.64 1.43 20.63
N PRO A 107 -10.80 2.11 19.48
CA PRO A 107 -10.38 1.61 18.17
C PRO A 107 -8.88 1.76 17.92
N PRO A 108 -8.34 1.13 16.85
CA PRO A 108 -6.93 1.27 16.48
C PRO A 108 -6.54 2.71 16.17
N ARG A 109 -5.56 3.22 16.91
CA ARG A 109 -5.01 4.56 16.70
C ARG A 109 -4.11 4.57 15.48
N PHE A 110 -4.22 5.62 14.68
CA PHE A 110 -3.32 5.89 13.56
C PHE A 110 -2.19 6.83 14.00
N VAL A 111 -0.96 6.40 13.76
CA VAL A 111 0.26 7.20 13.98
C VAL A 111 0.79 7.61 12.61
N PRO A 112 0.59 8.88 12.18
CA PRO A 112 0.99 9.36 10.86
C PRO A 112 2.50 9.65 10.78
N THR A 113 3.05 9.61 9.56
CA THR A 113 4.33 10.26 9.25
C THR A 113 4.21 11.79 9.32
N GLU A 114 5.32 12.51 9.43
CA GLU A 114 5.38 13.97 9.24
C GLU A 114 4.81 14.37 7.88
N ALA A 115 5.15 13.60 6.83
CA ALA A 115 4.63 13.83 5.48
C ALA A 115 3.09 13.73 5.47
N ALA A 116 2.52 12.64 5.97
CA ALA A 116 1.06 12.49 6.06
C ALA A 116 0.41 13.55 6.95
N SER A 117 1.04 13.91 8.07
CA SER A 117 0.57 14.93 9.01
C SER A 117 0.46 16.33 8.40
N ARG A 118 1.28 16.62 7.38
CA ARG A 118 1.27 17.87 6.60
C ARG A 118 0.38 17.78 5.34
N LEU A 119 0.09 16.58 4.85
CA LEU A 119 -0.58 16.35 3.55
C LEU A 119 -2.07 15.99 3.65
N LEU A 120 -2.55 15.50 4.80
CA LEU A 120 -3.89 14.89 4.92
C LEU A 120 -4.78 15.55 5.98
N ALA A 121 -5.79 16.25 5.50
CA ALA A 121 -7.00 16.63 6.22
C ALA A 121 -8.20 16.31 5.30
N PRO A 122 -8.95 15.21 5.52
CA PRO A 122 -8.97 14.36 6.71
C PRO A 122 -7.76 13.44 6.88
N ARG A 123 -7.46 13.06 8.12
CA ARG A 123 -6.48 12.00 8.44
C ARG A 123 -7.15 10.61 8.35
N PRO A 124 -6.39 9.52 8.12
CA PRO A 124 -6.91 8.15 8.20
C PRO A 124 -7.37 7.84 9.65
N GLN A 125 -8.67 7.96 9.94
CA GLN A 125 -9.21 7.85 11.30
C GLN A 125 -10.42 6.93 11.36
N LEU A 126 -10.19 5.69 11.79
CA LEU A 126 -11.22 4.65 11.96
C LEU A 126 -12.37 5.09 12.90
N GLU A 127 -12.08 5.99 13.84
CA GLU A 127 -13.05 6.56 14.79
C GLU A 127 -14.22 7.27 14.08
N HIS A 128 -13.92 8.00 13.00
CA HIS A 128 -14.91 8.70 12.18
C HIS A 128 -15.57 7.79 11.14
N VAL A 129 -14.90 6.72 10.72
CA VAL A 129 -15.40 5.80 9.68
C VAL A 129 -16.56 4.93 10.18
N ALA A 130 -16.52 4.45 11.44
CA ALA A 130 -17.69 3.84 12.07
C ALA A 130 -17.62 3.88 13.61
N ALA A 131 -18.33 4.85 14.20
CA ALA A 131 -18.44 5.03 15.65
C ALA A 131 -18.86 3.72 16.36
N GLY A 132 -18.02 3.27 17.30
CA GLY A 132 -18.26 2.06 18.10
C GLY A 132 -18.09 0.73 17.37
N LEU A 133 -17.86 0.70 16.05
CA LEU A 133 -17.70 -0.57 15.30
C LEU A 133 -16.33 -1.20 15.52
N PHE A 134 -15.29 -0.38 15.51
CA PHE A 134 -13.90 -0.81 15.59
C PHE A 134 -13.33 -0.84 17.01
N ASP A 135 -14.17 -0.70 18.03
CA ASP A 135 -13.79 -0.81 19.43
C ASP A 135 -13.14 -2.17 19.74
N HIS A 136 -11.97 -2.14 20.38
CA HIS A 136 -11.08 -3.29 20.60
C HIS A 136 -10.62 -4.03 19.33
N ALA A 137 -10.92 -3.51 18.12
CA ALA A 137 -10.50 -4.14 16.88
C ALA A 137 -8.97 -4.14 16.76
N ARG A 138 -8.44 -5.00 15.89
CA ARG A 138 -6.99 -5.17 15.73
C ARG A 138 -6.62 -5.19 14.24
N PRO A 139 -5.68 -4.35 13.77
CA PRO A 139 -5.18 -4.46 12.41
C PRO A 139 -4.38 -5.75 12.26
N VAL A 140 -4.71 -6.54 11.23
CA VAL A 140 -4.09 -7.85 10.96
C VAL A 140 -3.46 -7.96 9.57
N ALA A 141 -3.82 -7.10 8.64
CA ALA A 141 -3.17 -6.93 7.34
C ALA A 141 -3.52 -5.55 6.74
N SER A 142 -2.70 -5.06 5.81
CA SER A 142 -2.92 -3.83 5.05
C SER A 142 -2.42 -4.02 3.63
N ARG A 143 -3.09 -3.48 2.62
CA ARG A 143 -2.51 -3.28 1.29
C ARG A 143 -3.30 -2.23 0.53
N ASN A 144 -2.61 -1.33 -0.18
CA ASN A 144 -3.19 -0.47 -1.21
C ASN A 144 -4.50 0.21 -0.75
N GLY A 145 -4.42 1.12 0.21
CA GLY A 145 -5.56 1.85 0.78
C GLY A 145 -6.47 1.03 1.70
N ARG A 146 -6.37 -0.31 1.71
CA ARG A 146 -7.23 -1.20 2.50
C ARG A 146 -6.53 -1.73 3.75
N VAL A 147 -7.29 -1.85 4.84
CA VAL A 147 -6.88 -2.43 6.13
C VAL A 147 -7.87 -3.53 6.52
N VAL A 148 -7.35 -4.69 6.93
CA VAL A 148 -8.14 -5.78 7.51
C VAL A 148 -8.11 -5.68 9.03
N LEU A 149 -9.29 -5.66 9.64
CA LEU A 149 -9.50 -5.54 11.08
C LEU A 149 -10.16 -6.80 11.65
N GLU A 150 -9.57 -7.37 12.70
CA GLU A 150 -10.18 -8.38 13.57
C GLU A 150 -11.10 -7.68 14.58
N LEU A 151 -12.41 -7.95 14.54
CA LEU A 151 -13.39 -7.29 15.41
C LEU A 151 -13.64 -8.10 16.68
N ARG A 152 -13.27 -7.54 17.85
CA ARG A 152 -13.24 -8.26 19.14
C ARG A 152 -14.22 -7.66 20.17
N ARG A 153 -15.52 -7.87 19.97
CA ARG A 153 -16.53 -7.50 20.99
C ARG A 153 -16.65 -8.59 22.06
N GLU A 154 -16.68 -8.21 23.34
CA GLU A 154 -16.69 -9.14 24.47
C GLU A 154 -17.85 -10.15 24.44
N ALA A 155 -19.00 -9.75 23.90
CA ALA A 155 -20.19 -10.59 23.74
C ALA A 155 -20.13 -11.60 22.57
N ARG A 156 -19.01 -11.68 21.82
CA ARG A 156 -18.81 -12.63 20.71
C ARG A 156 -17.69 -13.63 21.06
N ALA A 157 -18.03 -14.63 21.86
CA ALA A 157 -17.05 -15.60 22.37
C ALA A 157 -16.51 -16.59 21.30
N ASP A 158 -17.36 -17.03 20.36
CA ASP A 158 -17.16 -18.30 19.64
C ASP A 158 -16.86 -18.18 18.13
N GLY A 159 -16.35 -17.04 17.65
CA GLY A 159 -16.01 -16.90 16.23
C GLY A 159 -15.19 -15.68 15.83
N LEU A 160 -14.38 -15.85 14.78
CA LEU A 160 -13.65 -14.78 14.12
C LEU A 160 -14.60 -13.92 13.28
N THR A 161 -14.63 -12.61 13.54
CA THR A 161 -15.23 -11.60 12.64
C THR A 161 -14.13 -10.73 12.05
N LEU A 162 -14.15 -10.51 10.74
CA LEU A 162 -13.26 -9.60 10.02
C LEU A 162 -14.05 -8.50 9.30
N SER A 163 -13.42 -7.36 9.11
CA SER A 163 -13.86 -6.32 8.18
C SER A 163 -12.69 -5.77 7.36
N VAL A 164 -12.92 -5.50 6.09
CA VAL A 164 -12.02 -4.72 5.23
C VAL A 164 -12.52 -3.28 5.23
N CYS A 165 -11.62 -2.34 5.53
CA CYS A 165 -11.89 -0.90 5.54
C CYS A 165 -10.96 -0.20 4.56
N ASN A 166 -11.41 0.86 3.87
CA ASN A 166 -10.50 1.87 3.30
C ASN A 166 -10.61 3.15 4.15
N PRO A 167 -9.62 3.44 5.03
CA PRO A 167 -9.63 4.62 5.89
C PRO A 167 -9.58 5.99 5.17
N MET A 168 -9.29 6.05 3.86
CA MET A 168 -9.35 7.30 3.07
C MET A 168 -10.75 7.58 2.52
N THR A 169 -11.51 6.55 2.15
CA THR A 169 -12.85 6.70 1.53
C THR A 169 -14.00 6.45 2.49
N GLY A 170 -13.74 5.82 3.64
CA GLY A 170 -14.77 5.38 4.58
C GLY A 170 -15.51 4.11 4.14
N GLU A 171 -15.07 3.44 3.07
CA GLU A 171 -15.66 2.17 2.63
C GLU A 171 -15.41 1.06 3.67
N ILE A 172 -16.48 0.35 4.08
CA ILE A 172 -16.39 -0.80 5.00
C ILE A 172 -17.11 -1.99 4.37
N SER A 173 -16.40 -3.12 4.27
CA SER A 173 -16.95 -4.42 3.90
C SER A 173 -16.80 -5.41 5.05
N MET A 174 -17.94 -5.88 5.58
CA MET A 174 -18.00 -6.92 6.59
C MET A 174 -17.84 -8.32 5.96
N LEU A 175 -16.94 -9.15 6.49
CA LEU A 175 -16.81 -10.54 6.06
C LEU A 175 -17.73 -11.43 6.93
N PRO A 176 -18.25 -12.56 6.40
CA PRO A 176 -19.06 -13.49 7.19
C PRO A 176 -18.25 -14.03 8.37
N PRO A 177 -18.86 -14.20 9.56
CA PRO A 177 -18.15 -14.72 10.72
C PRO A 177 -17.78 -16.21 10.54
N LEU A 178 -16.60 -16.59 11.02
CA LEU A 178 -16.15 -17.98 11.09
C LEU A 178 -16.25 -18.48 12.53
N SER A 179 -17.26 -19.31 12.81
CA SER A 179 -17.66 -19.72 14.16
C SER A 179 -17.64 -21.23 14.36
N GLY A 180 -17.60 -21.69 15.62
CA GLY A 180 -17.63 -23.11 15.98
C GLY A 180 -16.49 -23.90 15.32
N ASP A 181 -16.81 -25.06 14.72
CA ASP A 181 -15.82 -25.88 13.98
C ASP A 181 -15.15 -25.13 12.82
N HIS A 182 -15.75 -24.07 12.28
CA HIS A 182 -15.14 -23.24 11.24
C HIS A 182 -14.29 -22.09 11.77
N CYS A 183 -14.29 -21.83 13.08
CA CYS A 183 -13.44 -20.81 13.68
C CYS A 183 -11.95 -21.21 13.56
N PRO A 184 -11.09 -20.35 12.99
CA PRO A 184 -9.65 -20.56 13.08
C PRO A 184 -9.18 -20.33 14.53
N GLY A 185 -8.08 -20.99 14.90
CA GLY A 185 -7.36 -20.70 16.14
C GLY A 185 -6.41 -19.51 15.93
N HIS A 186 -5.10 -19.73 16.04
CA HIS A 186 -4.15 -18.76 15.50
C HIS A 186 -4.17 -18.81 13.96
N TYR A 187 -4.22 -17.64 13.34
CA TYR A 187 -4.17 -17.44 11.90
C TYR A 187 -3.17 -16.33 11.55
N VAL A 188 -2.79 -16.24 10.28
CA VAL A 188 -2.25 -15.03 9.66
C VAL A 188 -3.12 -14.63 8.47
N CYS A 189 -3.06 -13.35 8.10
CA CYS A 189 -3.95 -12.73 7.13
C CYS A 189 -3.14 -12.05 6.01
N ALA A 190 -3.65 -12.12 4.78
CA ALA A 190 -3.23 -11.28 3.67
C ALA A 190 -4.47 -10.66 3.00
N ILE A 191 -4.28 -9.57 2.27
CA ILE A 191 -5.30 -8.96 1.42
C ILE A 191 -4.70 -8.60 0.06
N LEU A 192 -5.39 -9.02 -0.99
CA LEU A 192 -5.17 -8.60 -2.37
C LEU A 192 -6.23 -7.58 -2.76
N THR A 193 -5.89 -6.73 -3.71
CA THR A 193 -6.71 -5.63 -4.26
C THR A 193 -6.74 -5.71 -5.79
N GLY A 194 -7.48 -4.82 -6.46
CA GLY A 194 -7.59 -4.85 -7.93
C GLY A 194 -6.26 -4.71 -8.66
N ASP A 195 -5.31 -3.97 -8.08
CA ASP A 195 -3.96 -3.74 -8.62
C ASP A 195 -3.05 -4.98 -8.55
N ASP A 196 -3.48 -6.05 -7.89
CA ASP A 196 -2.70 -7.27 -7.67
C ASP A 196 -3.01 -8.39 -8.70
N LEU A 197 -3.89 -8.09 -9.67
CA LEU A 197 -4.36 -9.01 -10.71
C LEU A 197 -3.92 -8.53 -12.10
N ASP A 198 -3.57 -9.46 -12.98
CA ASP A 198 -3.26 -9.17 -14.40
C ASP A 198 -4.51 -8.73 -15.21
N VAL A 199 -5.71 -9.01 -14.68
CA VAL A 199 -7.00 -8.64 -15.29
C VAL A 199 -7.61 -7.45 -14.53
N PRO A 200 -7.99 -6.36 -15.22
CA PRO A 200 -8.57 -5.17 -14.58
C PRO A 200 -9.83 -5.50 -13.76
N ALA A 201 -9.77 -5.22 -12.45
CA ALA A 201 -10.89 -5.37 -11.53
C ALA A 201 -11.52 -4.01 -11.15
N PRO A 202 -12.69 -3.99 -10.48
CA PRO A 202 -13.22 -2.81 -9.80
C PRO A 202 -12.30 -2.31 -8.68
N SER A 203 -12.32 -1.02 -8.35
CA SER A 203 -11.54 -0.48 -7.21
C SER A 203 -12.03 -0.99 -5.84
N CYS A 204 -13.31 -1.40 -5.74
CA CYS A 204 -13.88 -2.13 -4.60
C CYS A 204 -13.46 -3.61 -4.51
N PHE A 205 -12.72 -4.14 -5.48
CA PHE A 205 -12.26 -5.53 -5.43
C PHE A 205 -11.23 -5.74 -4.33
N PHE A 206 -11.45 -6.79 -3.54
CA PHE A 206 -10.43 -7.38 -2.68
C PHE A 206 -10.61 -8.89 -2.56
N ARG A 207 -9.52 -9.58 -2.22
CA ARG A 207 -9.53 -10.97 -1.75
C ARG A 207 -8.69 -11.11 -0.48
N VAL A 208 -9.34 -11.48 0.63
CA VAL A 208 -8.67 -11.80 1.90
C VAL A 208 -8.29 -13.28 1.91
N LEU A 209 -7.07 -13.61 2.34
CA LEU A 209 -6.62 -14.97 2.62
C LEU A 209 -6.34 -15.13 4.11
N LEU A 210 -6.84 -16.21 4.69
CA LEU A 210 -6.46 -16.71 6.01
C LEU A 210 -5.64 -18.00 5.89
N VAL A 211 -4.54 -18.07 6.64
CA VAL A 211 -3.72 -19.27 6.81
C VAL A 211 -3.72 -19.63 8.29
N TYR A 212 -4.20 -20.82 8.64
CA TYR A 212 -4.39 -21.24 10.03
C TYR A 212 -4.12 -22.73 10.24
N ASN A 213 -4.00 -23.16 11.50
CA ASN A 213 -3.69 -24.56 11.82
C ASN A 213 -4.92 -25.32 12.35
N ARG A 214 -5.25 -26.44 11.69
CA ARG A 214 -6.10 -27.51 12.24
C ARG A 214 -5.25 -28.47 13.08
N ARG A 215 -5.86 -29.55 13.58
CA ARG A 215 -5.14 -30.56 14.39
C ARG A 215 -3.99 -31.20 13.60
N SER A 216 -4.26 -31.71 12.40
CA SER A 216 -3.31 -32.48 11.57
C SER A 216 -2.69 -31.71 10.40
N PHE A 217 -3.23 -30.56 9.98
CA PHE A 217 -2.76 -29.83 8.79
C PHE A 217 -2.85 -28.30 8.96
N THR A 218 -2.28 -27.57 7.99
CA THR A 218 -2.44 -26.12 7.83
C THR A 218 -3.53 -25.87 6.78
N ALA A 219 -4.57 -25.15 7.18
CA ALA A 219 -5.68 -24.76 6.35
C ALA A 219 -5.41 -23.42 5.65
N LEU A 220 -5.89 -23.31 4.41
CA LEU A 220 -5.96 -22.10 3.60
C LEU A 220 -7.44 -21.78 3.37
N ARG A 221 -7.85 -20.51 3.48
CA ARG A 221 -9.22 -20.11 3.17
C ARG A 221 -9.30 -18.67 2.68
N SER A 222 -9.93 -18.45 1.53
CA SER A 222 -10.08 -17.13 0.92
C SER A 222 -11.51 -16.59 1.04
N CYS A 223 -11.66 -15.26 1.01
CA CYS A 223 -12.93 -14.55 0.90
C CYS A 223 -12.76 -13.41 -0.10
N SER A 224 -13.70 -13.25 -1.05
CA SER A 224 -13.59 -12.29 -2.17
C SER A 224 -14.83 -11.42 -2.29
N SER A 225 -14.65 -10.15 -2.70
CA SER A 225 -15.76 -9.24 -3.00
C SER A 225 -16.30 -9.35 -4.43
N ALA A 226 -15.70 -10.14 -5.33
CA ALA A 226 -16.10 -10.28 -6.74
C ALA A 226 -17.52 -10.86 -7.00
N GLY A 227 -18.29 -11.19 -5.96
CA GLY A 227 -19.72 -11.53 -6.05
C GLY A 227 -20.68 -10.43 -5.59
N ALA A 228 -20.16 -9.34 -4.98
CA ALA A 228 -20.95 -8.32 -4.30
C ALA A 228 -21.92 -7.59 -5.25
N ASP A 229 -21.48 -7.33 -6.48
CA ASP A 229 -22.27 -6.64 -7.51
C ASP A 229 -23.53 -7.42 -7.92
N ALA A 230 -23.58 -8.73 -7.66
CA ALA A 230 -24.76 -9.58 -7.86
C ALA A 230 -25.71 -9.60 -6.64
N GLY A 231 -25.52 -8.71 -5.67
CA GLY A 231 -26.25 -8.70 -4.39
C GLY A 231 -25.79 -9.76 -3.38
N VAL A 232 -24.74 -10.54 -3.71
CA VAL A 232 -24.20 -11.60 -2.86
C VAL A 232 -22.93 -11.09 -2.18
N GLY A 233 -23.08 -10.61 -0.94
CA GLY A 233 -21.96 -10.13 -0.13
C GLY A 233 -20.82 -11.15 0.01
N CYS A 234 -19.62 -10.65 0.32
CA CYS A 234 -18.35 -11.38 0.34
C CYS A 234 -18.49 -12.80 0.94
N ARG A 235 -18.07 -13.84 0.21
CA ARG A 235 -18.26 -15.24 0.59
C ARG A 235 -16.93 -15.94 0.83
N TRP A 236 -16.84 -16.73 1.91
CA TRP A 236 -15.72 -17.65 2.12
C TRP A 236 -15.76 -18.81 1.12
N GLY A 237 -14.62 -19.09 0.50
CA GLY A 237 -14.36 -20.30 -0.27
C GLY A 237 -14.30 -21.58 0.59
N PRO A 238 -13.96 -22.73 -0.02
CA PRO A 238 -13.69 -23.97 0.69
C PRO A 238 -12.52 -23.81 1.67
N GLU A 239 -12.48 -24.65 2.71
CA GLU A 239 -11.27 -24.82 3.51
C GLU A 239 -10.35 -25.82 2.83
N GLU A 240 -9.20 -25.34 2.37
CA GLU A 240 -8.24 -26.13 1.62
C GLU A 240 -7.05 -26.55 2.48
N ARG A 241 -6.45 -27.70 2.18
CA ARG A 241 -5.29 -28.22 2.90
C ARG A 241 -4.02 -27.82 2.18
N LYS A 242 -3.16 -27.03 2.84
CA LYS A 242 -1.79 -26.76 2.37
C LYS A 242 -1.07 -28.10 2.06
N PRO A 243 -0.45 -28.27 0.87
CA PRO A 243 0.34 -29.45 0.55
C PRO A 243 1.61 -29.56 1.41
N GLY A 244 2.13 -30.78 1.50
CA GLY A 244 3.34 -31.11 2.26
C GLY A 244 3.16 -30.97 3.79
N ALA A 245 4.22 -30.51 4.46
CA ALA A 245 4.26 -30.39 5.91
C ALA A 245 3.35 -29.25 6.45
N LYS A 246 2.81 -29.49 7.64
CA LYS A 246 2.08 -28.52 8.46
C LYS A 246 3.03 -27.45 9.02
N ILE A 247 2.68 -26.18 8.91
CA ILE A 247 3.41 -25.07 9.56
C ILE A 247 3.34 -25.26 11.08
N SER A 248 4.47 -25.22 11.80
CA SER A 248 4.45 -25.37 13.26
C SER A 248 3.66 -24.24 13.93
N ALA A 249 3.02 -24.50 15.07
CA ALA A 249 2.19 -23.49 15.74
C ALA A 249 3.00 -22.25 16.20
N ASN A 250 4.28 -22.44 16.51
CA ASN A 250 5.18 -21.34 16.87
C ASN A 250 5.63 -20.56 15.61
N MET A 251 5.90 -21.25 14.51
CA MET A 251 6.24 -20.60 13.23
C MET A 251 5.07 -19.76 12.71
N LEU A 252 3.84 -20.30 12.73
CA LEU A 252 2.62 -19.57 12.35
C LEU A 252 2.34 -18.35 13.27
N ARG A 253 2.79 -18.39 14.54
CA ARG A 253 2.72 -17.25 15.48
C ARG A 253 3.81 -16.20 15.27
N GLY A 254 4.89 -16.55 14.57
CA GLY A 254 6.00 -15.66 14.22
C GLY A 254 5.87 -15.01 12.84
N LEU A 255 4.89 -15.41 12.04
CA LEU A 255 4.58 -14.77 10.76
C LEU A 255 3.87 -13.43 10.98
N GLY A 256 4.42 -12.36 10.39
CA GLY A 256 3.87 -11.01 10.41
C GLY A 256 3.15 -10.63 9.11
N HIS A 257 3.43 -9.43 8.61
CA HIS A 257 2.89 -8.92 7.33
C HIS A 257 3.18 -9.88 6.16
N ALA A 258 2.24 -9.94 5.22
CA ALA A 258 2.32 -10.72 4.00
C ALA A 258 2.56 -9.79 2.81
N VAL A 259 3.57 -10.07 1.99
CA VAL A 259 3.83 -9.28 0.77
C VAL A 259 3.20 -9.97 -0.43
N VAL A 260 2.48 -9.20 -1.26
CA VAL A 260 1.89 -9.71 -2.50
C VAL A 260 2.71 -9.28 -3.72
N VAL A 261 3.02 -10.25 -4.58
CA VAL A 261 3.66 -10.11 -5.90
C VAL A 261 2.93 -11.04 -6.87
N GLY A 262 2.55 -10.55 -8.05
CA GLY A 262 1.99 -11.35 -9.15
C GLY A 262 0.86 -12.30 -8.72
N GLY A 263 -0.22 -11.77 -8.14
CA GLY A 263 -1.37 -12.57 -7.71
C GLY A 263 -1.14 -13.52 -6.51
N ALA A 264 0.05 -13.56 -5.91
CA ALA A 264 0.38 -14.46 -4.81
C ALA A 264 0.83 -13.70 -3.54
N ALA A 265 0.38 -14.17 -2.37
CA ALA A 265 0.74 -13.65 -1.06
C ALA A 265 1.85 -14.50 -0.40
N TYR A 266 2.92 -13.86 0.04
CA TYR A 266 4.13 -14.51 0.56
C TYR A 266 4.43 -14.15 2.02
N TRP A 267 4.92 -15.13 2.78
CA TRP A 267 5.34 -15.01 4.18
C TRP A 267 6.74 -15.59 4.44
N PRO A 268 7.61 -14.95 5.25
CA PRO A 268 8.98 -15.40 5.44
C PRO A 268 9.13 -16.57 6.42
N MET A 269 9.34 -17.80 5.91
CA MET A 269 9.73 -18.96 6.73
C MET A 269 11.25 -18.99 6.97
N HIS A 270 11.81 -20.11 7.43
CA HIS A 270 13.24 -20.21 7.78
C HIS A 270 14.14 -20.47 6.57
N HIS A 271 13.66 -21.25 5.61
CA HIS A 271 14.43 -21.73 4.44
C HIS A 271 13.78 -21.30 3.11
N GLU A 272 12.58 -20.74 3.15
CA GLU A 272 11.78 -20.35 2.00
C GLU A 272 10.83 -19.19 2.36
N ALA A 273 10.39 -18.43 1.36
CA ALA A 273 9.14 -17.68 1.45
C ALA A 273 7.98 -18.62 1.08
N PHE A 274 6.98 -18.72 1.95
CA PHE A 274 5.76 -19.51 1.70
C PHE A 274 4.77 -18.64 0.94
N GLY A 275 4.58 -18.92 -0.35
CA GLY A 275 3.60 -18.27 -1.21
C GLY A 275 2.28 -19.04 -1.30
N VAL A 276 1.17 -18.30 -1.46
CA VAL A 276 -0.14 -18.83 -1.83
C VAL A 276 -0.71 -17.98 -2.96
N ARG A 277 -1.04 -18.60 -4.11
CA ARG A 277 -1.55 -17.89 -5.30
C ARG A 277 -3.08 -17.75 -5.24
N LEU A 278 -3.57 -16.59 -5.64
CA LEU A 278 -4.93 -16.09 -5.35
C LEU A 278 -5.56 -15.31 -6.51
N ASP A 279 -4.91 -15.26 -7.68
CA ASP A 279 -5.40 -14.65 -8.92
C ASP A 279 -6.48 -15.50 -9.62
N GLY A 280 -6.40 -16.83 -9.50
CA GLY A 280 -7.34 -17.81 -10.04
C GLY A 280 -8.79 -17.59 -9.58
N ALA A 281 -9.74 -18.22 -10.27
CA ALA A 281 -11.15 -18.08 -9.99
C ALA A 281 -11.48 -18.51 -8.54
N PRO A 282 -12.50 -17.93 -7.86
CA PRO A 282 -12.84 -18.29 -6.46
C PRO A 282 -13.27 -19.75 -6.22
N SER A 283 -13.36 -20.56 -7.28
CA SER A 283 -13.66 -21.99 -7.28
C SER A 283 -12.45 -22.88 -7.62
N GLU A 284 -11.33 -22.30 -8.03
CA GLU A 284 -10.08 -23.03 -8.29
C GLU A 284 -9.29 -23.20 -6.99
N PRO A 285 -8.57 -24.31 -6.81
CA PRO A 285 -7.77 -24.55 -5.61
C PRO A 285 -6.60 -23.57 -5.52
N MET A 286 -6.29 -23.14 -4.29
CA MET A 286 -5.19 -22.24 -3.99
C MET A 286 -3.83 -22.95 -4.12
N ASP A 287 -3.11 -22.62 -5.18
CA ASP A 287 -1.75 -23.13 -5.41
C ASP A 287 -0.75 -22.56 -4.38
N VAL A 288 0.26 -23.36 -4.02
CA VAL A 288 1.26 -23.03 -3.00
C VAL A 288 2.64 -23.03 -3.63
N CYS A 289 3.19 -21.82 -3.76
CA CYS A 289 4.45 -21.53 -4.43
C CYS A 289 5.55 -21.20 -3.40
N PRO A 290 6.27 -22.20 -2.84
CA PRO A 290 7.43 -21.96 -2.01
C PRO A 290 8.57 -21.36 -2.84
N VAL A 291 9.30 -20.42 -2.26
CA VAL A 291 10.45 -19.76 -2.88
C VAL A 291 11.67 -19.93 -1.96
N PRO A 292 12.52 -20.95 -2.20
CA PRO A 292 13.62 -21.30 -1.29
C PRO A 292 14.70 -20.22 -1.29
N TYR A 293 15.20 -19.83 -0.11
CA TYR A 293 16.26 -18.83 0.04
C TYR A 293 17.66 -19.38 -0.25
N ARG A 294 18.60 -18.47 -0.51
CA ARG A 294 20.04 -18.75 -0.57
C ARG A 294 20.62 -19.23 0.76
N GLN A 295 20.13 -18.72 1.88
CA GLN A 295 20.60 -19.03 3.24
C GLN A 295 19.43 -19.22 4.20
N SER A 296 19.68 -19.87 5.34
CA SER A 296 18.63 -20.17 6.34
C SER A 296 18.61 -19.14 7.46
N HIS A 297 17.49 -18.42 7.61
CA HIS A 297 17.34 -17.35 8.59
C HIS A 297 16.36 -17.77 9.70
N TYR A 298 16.89 -18.07 10.88
CA TYR A 298 16.10 -18.69 11.95
C TYR A 298 15.22 -17.70 12.71
N TYR A 299 15.73 -16.52 13.07
CA TYR A 299 15.00 -15.56 13.89
C TYR A 299 13.92 -14.82 13.09
N ALA A 300 12.67 -14.85 13.57
CA ALA A 300 11.51 -14.34 12.84
C ALA A 300 11.38 -12.81 12.85
N GLY A 301 11.92 -12.14 13.88
CA GLY A 301 11.92 -10.68 13.95
C GLY A 301 13.00 -10.00 13.11
N GLU A 302 14.01 -10.75 12.67
CA GLU A 302 15.19 -10.21 11.97
C GLU A 302 15.05 -10.23 10.44
N ARG A 303 13.95 -10.79 9.94
CA ARG A 303 13.68 -10.98 8.52
C ARG A 303 12.28 -10.51 8.14
N LEU A 304 12.12 -10.08 6.89
CA LEU A 304 10.87 -9.64 6.30
C LEU A 304 10.89 -9.90 4.79
N LEU A 305 9.71 -9.84 4.16
CA LEU A 305 9.63 -9.77 2.71
C LEU A 305 9.32 -8.33 2.27
N GLY A 306 9.68 -8.03 1.03
CA GLY A 306 9.36 -6.78 0.34
C GLY A 306 9.24 -7.03 -1.15
N THR A 307 9.14 -5.95 -1.91
CA THR A 307 9.07 -5.97 -3.38
C THR A 307 10.25 -5.25 -4.00
N SER A 308 10.50 -5.50 -5.27
CA SER A 308 11.22 -4.56 -6.12
C SER A 308 10.43 -3.27 -6.36
N ALA A 309 11.14 -2.20 -6.71
CA ALA A 309 10.55 -0.89 -7.05
C ALA A 309 9.64 -0.90 -8.30
N ASP A 310 9.62 -2.01 -9.04
CA ASP A 310 8.75 -2.27 -10.20
C ASP A 310 7.53 -3.16 -9.85
N GLY A 311 7.43 -3.65 -8.60
CA GLY A 311 6.36 -4.51 -8.09
C GLY A 311 6.39 -5.98 -8.54
N LYS A 312 7.34 -6.39 -9.40
CA LYS A 312 7.34 -7.69 -10.10
C LYS A 312 8.25 -8.75 -9.50
N ARG A 313 9.07 -8.40 -8.52
CA ARG A 313 10.07 -9.30 -7.91
C ARG A 313 9.91 -9.33 -6.41
N LEU A 314 10.13 -10.50 -5.83
CA LEU A 314 10.13 -10.69 -4.38
C LEU A 314 11.49 -10.26 -3.84
N SER A 315 11.48 -9.46 -2.78
CA SER A 315 12.69 -9.08 -2.05
C SER A 315 12.69 -9.74 -0.67
N PHE A 316 13.84 -10.24 -0.25
CA PHE A 316 14.07 -10.76 1.10
C PHE A 316 14.93 -9.75 1.87
N LEU A 317 14.38 -9.24 2.95
CA LEU A 317 15.04 -8.25 3.82
C LEU A 317 15.48 -8.94 5.10
N TYR A 318 16.74 -8.77 5.49
CA TYR A 318 17.25 -9.31 6.75
C TYR A 318 18.29 -8.41 7.39
N VAL A 319 18.31 -8.37 8.71
CA VAL A 319 19.31 -7.62 9.47
C VAL A 319 20.65 -8.36 9.49
N GLY A 320 21.75 -7.61 9.45
CA GLY A 320 23.09 -8.07 9.77
C GLY A 320 23.85 -7.02 10.60
N PHE A 321 25.06 -7.39 11.02
CA PHE A 321 25.95 -6.53 11.79
C PHE A 321 27.38 -6.63 11.25
N LEU A 322 28.08 -5.50 11.18
CA LEU A 322 29.53 -5.48 11.02
C LEU A 322 30.15 -5.33 12.41
N GLY A 323 31.04 -6.25 12.80
CA GLY A 323 31.49 -6.36 14.18
C GLY A 323 30.31 -6.57 15.14
N CYS A 324 30.24 -5.76 16.20
CA CYS A 324 29.21 -5.86 17.25
C CYS A 324 28.21 -4.69 17.26
N THR A 325 28.48 -3.65 16.46
CA THR A 325 27.90 -2.29 16.60
C THR A 325 27.21 -1.80 15.34
N ASP A 326 27.61 -2.28 14.17
CA ASP A 326 27.26 -1.61 12.92
C ASP A 326 26.03 -2.31 12.33
N PHE A 327 24.85 -1.98 12.86
CA PHE A 327 23.56 -2.48 12.38
C PHE A 327 23.33 -2.11 10.92
N PHE A 328 23.00 -3.12 10.10
CA PHE A 328 22.58 -2.91 8.73
C PHE A 328 21.40 -3.78 8.31
N ILE A 329 20.61 -3.26 7.37
CA ILE A 329 19.57 -4.00 6.65
C ILE A 329 20.13 -4.40 5.29
N ASN A 330 20.00 -5.68 4.96
CA ASN A 330 20.29 -6.26 3.65
C ASN A 330 18.99 -6.41 2.87
N ILE A 331 19.08 -6.31 1.55
CA ILE A 331 17.97 -6.55 0.63
C ILE A 331 18.47 -7.43 -0.51
N GLU A 332 18.08 -8.71 -0.53
CA GLU A 332 18.19 -9.61 -1.68
C GLU A 332 16.91 -9.52 -2.52
N THR A 333 16.94 -9.85 -3.82
CA THR A 333 15.77 -9.75 -4.71
C THR A 333 15.82 -10.79 -5.83
N GLN A 334 14.66 -11.35 -6.17
CA GLN A 334 14.51 -12.47 -7.12
C GLN A 334 13.25 -12.32 -7.98
N THR A 335 13.36 -12.72 -9.25
CA THR A 335 12.23 -12.92 -10.15
C THR A 335 11.34 -14.08 -9.71
N ALA A 336 10.17 -13.75 -9.19
CA ALA A 336 9.14 -14.71 -8.81
C ALA A 336 8.14 -14.92 -9.97
N PRO A 337 7.65 -16.15 -10.21
CA PRO A 337 8.13 -17.43 -9.70
C PRO A 337 9.18 -18.08 -10.64
N GLY A 338 10.19 -18.74 -10.07
CA GLY A 338 11.03 -19.70 -10.81
C GLY A 338 12.36 -19.19 -11.39
N GLY A 339 12.75 -17.92 -11.19
CA GLY A 339 14.15 -17.52 -11.36
C GLY A 339 15.04 -18.03 -10.23
N GLU A 340 16.36 -18.12 -10.44
CA GLU A 340 17.29 -18.21 -9.30
C GLU A 340 17.31 -16.88 -8.53
N TRP A 341 17.63 -16.90 -7.24
CA TRP A 341 17.99 -15.66 -6.55
C TRP A 341 19.24 -15.09 -7.22
N GLU A 342 19.10 -13.94 -7.89
CA GLU A 342 20.24 -13.21 -8.44
C GLU A 342 21.28 -12.99 -7.33
N GLY A 343 22.57 -13.08 -7.65
CA GLY A 343 23.62 -12.82 -6.66
C GLY A 343 24.94 -13.53 -6.92
N HIS A 344 25.57 -13.22 -8.04
CA HIS A 344 26.92 -12.68 -8.01
C HIS A 344 26.92 -11.42 -8.89
N GLU A 345 27.66 -10.38 -8.47
CA GLU A 345 27.87 -9.08 -9.14
C GLU A 345 26.66 -8.17 -9.45
N GLN A 346 25.50 -8.69 -9.89
CA GLN A 346 24.40 -7.88 -10.44
C GLN A 346 23.14 -7.79 -9.56
N ALA A 347 23.01 -8.66 -8.55
CA ALA A 347 22.00 -8.46 -7.52
C ALA A 347 22.28 -7.16 -6.77
N ARG A 348 21.28 -6.28 -6.71
CA ARG A 348 21.35 -5.02 -5.95
C ARG A 348 21.21 -5.30 -4.45
N LEU A 349 22.24 -5.93 -3.87
CA LEU A 349 22.46 -6.04 -2.43
C LEU A 349 22.53 -4.63 -1.83
N LYS A 350 21.38 -4.05 -1.49
CA LYS A 350 21.34 -2.72 -0.89
C LYS A 350 21.57 -2.86 0.61
N LEU A 351 22.81 -2.63 1.00
CA LEU A 351 23.20 -2.38 2.38
C LEU A 351 22.65 -1.01 2.82
N ILE A 352 21.90 -0.95 3.90
CA ILE A 352 21.55 0.31 4.58
C ILE A 352 22.02 0.21 6.03
N SER A 353 23.05 0.98 6.36
CA SER A 353 23.58 1.13 7.72
C SER A 353 22.88 2.29 8.42
N LEU A 354 22.55 2.14 9.71
CA LEU A 354 21.85 3.15 10.53
C LEU A 354 22.63 3.44 11.84
N PRO A 355 23.88 3.93 11.77
CA PRO A 355 24.72 4.14 12.96
C PRO A 355 24.11 5.12 13.98
N GLU A 356 23.29 6.07 13.53
CA GLU A 356 22.58 7.05 14.36
C GLU A 356 21.57 6.43 15.35
N LEU A 357 21.19 5.17 15.15
CA LEU A 357 20.34 4.44 16.09
C LEU A 357 21.11 3.76 17.23
N GLY A 358 22.42 3.57 17.12
CA GLY A 358 23.23 2.88 18.14
C GLY A 358 22.78 1.44 18.43
N ILE A 359 22.15 0.77 17.46
CA ILE A 359 21.66 -0.61 17.61
C ILE A 359 22.87 -1.55 17.57
N THR A 360 23.08 -2.29 18.65
CA THR A 360 24.11 -3.34 18.75
C THR A 360 23.47 -4.74 18.71
N MET A 361 24.29 -5.79 18.58
CA MET A 361 23.83 -7.19 18.70
C MET A 361 23.10 -7.54 20.02
N LYS A 362 23.17 -6.66 21.04
CA LYS A 362 22.47 -6.82 22.33
C LYS A 362 21.16 -6.02 22.43
N THR A 363 20.76 -5.34 21.36
CA THR A 363 19.59 -4.45 21.31
C THR A 363 18.40 -5.21 20.73
N ALA A 364 17.22 -5.11 21.35
CA ALA A 364 16.04 -5.81 20.85
C ALA A 364 15.44 -5.07 19.63
N TYR A 365 15.49 -5.66 18.43
CA TYR A 365 14.85 -5.10 17.22
C TYR A 365 13.90 -6.10 16.55
N LYS A 366 12.93 -5.59 15.79
CA LYS A 366 12.02 -6.39 14.95
C LYS A 366 11.65 -5.62 13.68
N LEU A 367 11.90 -6.20 12.51
CA LEU A 367 11.24 -5.81 11.27
C LEU A 367 9.73 -6.16 11.37
N ARG A 368 8.84 -5.30 10.87
CA ARG A 368 7.38 -5.45 11.07
C ARG A 368 6.57 -5.52 9.77
N TRP A 369 6.85 -4.60 8.85
CA TRP A 369 6.01 -4.35 7.68
C TRP A 369 6.83 -3.64 6.60
N PHE A 370 6.50 -3.88 5.33
CA PHE A 370 7.14 -3.27 4.18
C PHE A 370 6.06 -2.75 3.24
N GLY A 371 6.10 -1.46 2.94
CA GLY A 371 5.21 -0.82 2.00
C GLY A 371 5.60 -1.13 0.56
N GLU A 372 4.82 -1.99 -0.10
CA GLU A 372 5.16 -2.57 -1.39
C GLU A 372 5.17 -1.57 -2.55
N LYS A 373 4.53 -0.40 -2.40
CA LYS A 373 4.53 0.68 -3.41
C LYS A 373 5.40 1.88 -3.03
N SER A 374 5.62 2.14 -1.74
CA SER A 374 6.42 3.26 -1.24
C SER A 374 7.89 2.94 -1.00
N GLY A 375 8.25 1.65 -0.88
CA GLY A 375 9.58 1.23 -0.48
C GLY A 375 9.90 1.65 0.95
N THR A 376 8.92 1.57 1.86
CA THR A 376 9.08 2.00 3.26
C THR A 376 9.07 0.80 4.20
N LEU A 377 10.19 0.57 4.88
CA LEU A 377 10.35 -0.47 5.89
C LEU A 377 9.97 0.08 7.26
N MET A 378 9.00 -0.55 7.93
CA MET A 378 8.67 -0.27 9.32
C MET A 378 9.33 -1.31 10.25
N PHE A 379 10.00 -0.83 11.29
CA PHE A 379 10.64 -1.67 12.31
C PHE A 379 10.52 -1.05 13.72
N THR A 380 10.76 -1.85 14.75
CA THR A 380 10.68 -1.41 16.16
C THR A 380 11.95 -1.76 16.92
N VAL A 381 12.52 -0.76 17.60
CA VAL A 381 13.69 -0.88 18.46
C VAL A 381 13.23 -0.81 19.92
N GLY A 382 13.74 -1.69 20.77
CA GLY A 382 13.48 -1.74 22.21
C GLY A 382 14.78 -1.66 22.99
N GLU A 383 14.73 -2.07 24.25
CA GLU A 383 15.88 -2.03 25.16
C GLU A 383 17.04 -2.95 24.76
N GLY A 384 18.20 -2.66 25.34
CA GLY A 384 19.40 -3.46 25.25
C GLY A 384 20.58 -2.71 24.64
N GLY A 385 21.79 -3.21 24.87
CA GLY A 385 23.00 -2.77 24.16
C GLY A 385 23.47 -1.32 24.39
N GLY A 386 22.81 -0.54 25.23
CA GLY A 386 23.06 0.91 25.38
C GLY A 386 22.31 1.78 24.36
N CYS A 387 21.43 1.19 23.54
CA CYS A 387 20.65 1.94 22.55
C CYS A 387 19.63 2.87 23.24
N THR A 388 19.73 4.17 22.93
CA THR A 388 18.78 5.22 23.36
C THR A 388 17.64 5.43 22.36
N SER A 389 17.82 5.03 21.10
CA SER A 389 16.87 5.24 20.00
C SER A 389 15.76 4.18 19.97
N GLN A 390 15.02 4.06 21.08
CA GLN A 390 13.94 3.10 21.31
C GLN A 390 12.61 3.63 20.75
N GLY A 391 11.81 2.80 20.07
CA GLY A 391 10.54 3.23 19.48
C GLY A 391 10.11 2.50 18.20
N VAL A 392 9.22 3.13 17.43
CA VAL A 392 8.81 2.71 16.06
C VAL A 392 9.44 3.63 15.02
N PHE A 393 10.02 3.03 13.98
CA PHE A 393 10.72 3.73 12.90
C PHE A 393 10.17 3.34 11.53
N MET A 394 10.17 4.30 10.60
CA MET A 394 10.00 4.08 9.17
C MET A 394 11.26 4.52 8.41
N LEU A 395 11.80 3.63 7.60
CA LEU A 395 12.95 3.86 6.72
C LEU A 395 12.50 3.79 5.26
N ASN A 396 12.71 4.84 4.48
CA ASN A 396 12.53 4.73 3.04
C ASN A 396 13.76 4.10 2.39
N ILE A 397 13.62 2.89 1.84
CA ILE A 397 14.76 2.12 1.31
C ILE A 397 15.36 2.70 0.04
N THR A 398 14.69 3.64 -0.65
CA THR A 398 15.28 4.36 -1.79
C THR A 398 16.22 5.45 -1.30
N THR A 399 15.73 6.39 -0.50
CA THR A 399 16.47 7.60 -0.11
C THR A 399 17.40 7.41 1.09
N GLY A 400 17.16 6.40 1.92
CA GLY A 400 17.83 6.25 3.23
C GLY A 400 17.24 7.15 4.31
N CYS A 401 16.24 7.99 4.01
CA CYS A 401 15.57 8.82 5.00
C CYS A 401 14.88 7.94 6.06
N LEU A 402 15.26 8.18 7.32
CA LEU A 402 14.75 7.51 8.50
C LEU A 402 13.88 8.48 9.31
N GLU A 403 12.71 8.02 9.73
CA GLU A 403 11.74 8.78 10.50
C GLU A 403 11.35 8.00 11.76
N LYS A 404 11.27 8.68 12.92
CA LYS A 404 10.80 8.09 14.17
C LYS A 404 9.36 8.53 14.42
N LEU A 405 8.46 7.56 14.59
CA LEU A 405 7.02 7.79 14.65
C LEU A 405 6.42 7.62 16.05
N ALA A 406 7.07 6.85 16.91
CA ALA A 406 6.70 6.71 18.31
C ALA A 406 7.93 6.43 19.16
N ASP A 407 7.95 6.96 20.38
CA ASP A 407 8.92 6.67 21.43
C ASP A 407 8.45 5.51 22.32
N GLY A 408 9.36 4.94 23.11
CA GLY A 408 9.04 3.96 24.16
C GLY A 408 9.56 2.54 23.89
N VAL A 409 10.00 1.86 24.95
CA VAL A 409 10.53 0.48 24.92
C VAL A 409 9.44 -0.52 24.55
N GLU A 410 8.22 -0.27 25.05
CA GLU A 410 7.02 -1.07 24.86
C GLU A 410 6.60 -1.19 23.39
N CYS A 411 7.01 -0.26 22.53
CA CYS A 411 6.85 -0.36 21.07
C CYS A 411 7.41 -1.69 20.51
N HIS A 412 8.50 -2.19 21.08
CA HIS A 412 9.07 -3.49 20.69
C HIS A 412 8.21 -4.69 21.15
N ALA A 413 7.43 -4.53 22.23
CA ALA A 413 6.50 -5.54 22.75
C ALA A 413 5.12 -5.50 22.06
N TRP A 414 4.75 -4.39 21.41
CA TRP A 414 3.47 -4.27 20.68
C TRP A 414 3.29 -5.38 19.64
N LYS A 415 2.13 -6.03 19.70
CA LYS A 415 1.76 -7.17 18.84
C LYS A 415 0.91 -6.78 17.64
N TYR A 416 0.01 -5.81 17.81
CA TYR A 416 -0.95 -5.40 16.78
C TYR A 416 -0.49 -4.08 16.19
N LEU A 417 0.37 -4.21 15.18
CA LEU A 417 1.07 -3.15 14.45
C LEU A 417 0.94 -3.44 12.97
N CYS A 418 0.46 -2.49 12.18
CA CYS A 418 0.33 -2.64 10.74
C CYS A 418 0.60 -1.29 10.07
N GLY A 419 1.60 -1.22 9.19
CA GLY A 419 1.86 -0.01 8.40
C GLY A 419 0.70 0.28 7.44
N TYR A 420 0.72 1.46 6.83
CA TYR A 420 -0.36 1.86 5.93
C TYR A 420 0.18 2.63 4.73
N GLU A 421 -0.18 2.14 3.54
CA GLU A 421 -0.09 2.88 2.29
C GLU A 421 -1.49 3.27 1.82
N MET A 422 -1.68 4.52 1.39
CA MET A 422 -2.86 4.84 0.58
C MET A 422 -2.74 4.22 -0.82
N ASP A 423 -3.89 3.98 -1.43
CA ASP A 423 -3.96 3.58 -2.83
C ASP A 423 -3.69 4.76 -3.79
N ARG A 424 -3.55 4.45 -5.07
CA ARG A 424 -3.22 5.42 -6.12
C ARG A 424 -4.41 6.31 -6.49
N GLU A 425 -5.64 5.84 -6.33
CA GLU A 425 -6.86 6.61 -6.56
C GLU A 425 -7.02 7.69 -5.49
N ALA A 426 -6.84 7.34 -4.21
CA ALA A 426 -6.81 8.27 -3.08
C ALA A 426 -5.67 9.31 -3.18
N LEU A 427 -4.49 8.94 -3.70
CA LEU A 427 -3.42 9.92 -4.01
C LEU A 427 -3.87 10.93 -5.08
N ILE A 428 -4.58 10.49 -6.12
CA ILE A 428 -5.06 11.37 -7.20
C ILE A 428 -6.22 12.24 -6.70
N ALA A 429 -7.16 11.68 -5.93
CA ALA A 429 -8.28 12.43 -5.33
C ALA A 429 -7.81 13.48 -4.31
N SER A 430 -6.90 13.13 -3.39
CA SER A 430 -6.31 14.05 -2.38
C SER A 430 -5.35 15.10 -2.95
N SER A 431 -5.28 15.24 -4.28
CA SER A 431 -4.67 16.42 -4.91
C SER A 431 -5.59 17.65 -4.89
N VAL A 432 -6.90 17.45 -4.68
CA VAL A 432 -7.92 18.51 -4.83
C VAL A 432 -8.00 19.45 -3.64
N ASP A 433 -7.99 18.92 -2.42
CA ASP A 433 -8.04 19.73 -1.19
C ASP A 433 -6.88 20.73 -1.08
N ARG A 434 -5.77 20.46 -1.79
CA ARG A 434 -4.57 21.31 -1.88
C ARG A 434 -4.73 22.52 -2.79
N SER A 435 -5.85 22.67 -3.49
CA SER A 435 -6.14 23.76 -4.44
C SER A 435 -7.13 24.81 -3.91
N CYS A 436 -7.65 24.59 -2.69
CA CYS A 436 -8.66 25.42 -2.04
C CYS A 436 -8.22 25.92 -0.64
N GLN A 437 -6.91 25.89 -0.36
CA GLN A 437 -6.26 26.47 0.83
C GLN A 437 -5.24 27.53 0.40
#